data_AF-A0A4S4N1L5-F1
#
_entry.id   AF-A0A4S4N1L5-F1
#
_cell.length_a   1.000
_cell.length_b   1.000
_cell.length_c   1.000
_cell.angle_alpha   90.00
_cell.angle_beta   90.00
_cell.angle_gamma   90.00
#
_symmetry.space_group_name_H-M   'P 1'
#
loop_
_entity.id
_entity.type
_entity.pdbx_description
1 polymer ?
#
loop_
_entity_poly.entity_id
_entity_poly.type
_entity_poly.pdbx_seq_one_letter_code
_entity_poly.pdbx_strand_id
1 'polypeptide(L)'
;MSSYSSEDIIALALFAVQPGDIVSVTHGIQGRKDGLVVGSHIDYAGRQIVEVQLEHSGEIYNAWYPTVTRVKRTISYAPNIHKQRTIQRTIYW
;
A
#
# COMPACT_ATOMS: atom_id res chain seq x y z
N MET A 1 25.12 14.00 -2.56
CA MET A 1 24.03 13.02 -2.40
C MET A 1 22.82 13.79 -1.89
N SER A 2 21.77 13.91 -2.68
CA SER A 2 20.58 14.72 -2.31
C SER A 2 19.82 14.01 -1.19
N SER A 3 19.74 14.65 -0.03
CA SER A 3 18.98 14.15 1.12
C SER A 3 17.51 14.43 0.87
N TYR A 4 16.74 13.45 0.37
CA TYR A 4 15.28 13.57 0.32
C TYR A 4 14.74 13.70 1.74
N SER A 5 13.90 14.70 1.99
CA SER A 5 13.24 14.85 3.28
C SER A 5 12.21 13.72 3.46
N SER A 6 11.81 13.43 4.71
CA SER A 6 10.75 12.46 4.98
C SER A 6 9.43 12.83 4.30
N GLU A 7 9.22 14.13 4.07
CA GLU A 7 8.08 14.70 3.37
C GLU A 7 8.10 14.32 1.88
N ASP A 8 9.25 14.46 1.23
CA ASP A 8 9.44 14.07 -0.18
C ASP A 8 9.27 12.57 -0.38
N ILE A 9 9.75 11.76 0.57
CA ILE A 9 9.63 10.30 0.51
C ILE A 9 8.17 9.86 0.61
N ILE A 10 7.38 10.48 1.50
CA ILE A 10 5.96 10.15 1.67
C ILE A 10 5.16 10.61 0.44
N ALA A 11 5.44 11.81 -0.08
CA ALA A 11 4.81 12.31 -1.30
C ALA A 11 5.09 11.39 -2.50
N LEU A 12 6.33 10.93 -2.66
CA LEU A 12 6.70 9.95 -3.69
C LEU A 12 6.02 8.59 -3.47
N ALA A 13 5.92 8.14 -2.22
CA ALA A 13 5.29 6.86 -1.89
C ALA A 13 3.78 6.86 -2.20
N LEU A 14 3.10 7.99 -2.04
CA LEU A 14 1.69 8.14 -2.41
C LEU A 14 1.45 7.95 -3.90
N PHE A 15 2.39 8.39 -4.73
CA PHE A 15 2.30 8.22 -6.19
C PHE A 15 2.44 6.76 -6.63
N ALA A 16 3.08 5.93 -5.81
CA ALA A 16 3.32 4.52 -6.07
C ALA A 16 2.50 3.60 -5.16
N VAL A 17 1.39 4.10 -4.61
CA VAL A 17 0.45 3.32 -3.82
C VAL A 17 -0.44 2.49 -4.73
N GLN A 18 -0.71 1.26 -4.35
CA GLN A 18 -1.61 0.37 -5.07
C GLN A 18 -2.80 -0.05 -4.21
N PRO A 19 -3.96 -0.35 -4.81
CA PRO A 19 -5.06 -0.97 -4.08
C PRO A 19 -4.58 -2.24 -3.35
N GLY A 20 -4.90 -2.36 -2.06
CA GLY A 20 -4.42 -3.43 -1.19
C GLY A 20 -3.26 -3.05 -0.28
N ASP A 21 -2.59 -1.91 -0.51
CA ASP A 21 -1.61 -1.37 0.43
C ASP A 21 -2.29 -0.88 1.71
N ILE A 22 -1.58 -0.90 2.85
CA ILE A 22 -2.07 -0.37 4.11
C ILE A 22 -1.43 0.99 4.34
N VAL A 23 -2.22 2.01 4.65
CA VAL A 23 -1.72 3.37 4.90
C VAL A 23 -2.19 3.86 6.27
N SER A 24 -1.31 4.59 6.96
CA SER A 24 -1.64 5.28 8.20
C SER A 24 -2.00 6.73 7.90
N VAL A 25 -3.27 7.07 8.10
CA VAL A 25 -3.85 8.39 7.88
C VAL A 25 -4.11 9.10 9.21
N THR A 26 -3.92 10.41 9.24
CA THR A 26 -4.33 11.24 10.38
C THR A 26 -5.78 11.62 10.20
N HIS A 27 -6.67 11.01 11.00
CA HIS A 27 -8.11 11.16 10.89
C HIS A 27 -8.66 12.04 12.02
N GLY A 28 -8.58 13.36 11.81
CA GLY A 28 -9.14 14.38 12.70
C GLY A 28 -8.67 14.27 14.16
N ILE A 29 -9.61 14.44 15.10
CA ILE A 29 -9.36 14.40 16.56
C ILE A 29 -9.00 12.99 17.05
N GLN A 30 -9.37 11.94 16.30
CA GLN A 30 -9.14 10.54 16.70
C GLN A 30 -7.71 10.05 16.44
N GLY A 31 -6.82 10.89 15.92
CA GLY A 31 -5.40 10.58 15.74
C GLY A 31 -5.10 9.75 14.49
N ARG A 32 -4.03 8.95 14.54
CA ARG A 32 -3.59 8.11 13.42
C ARG A 32 -4.41 6.84 13.37
N LYS A 33 -4.97 6.54 12.20
CA LYS A 33 -5.66 5.29 11.90
C LYS A 33 -5.03 4.62 10.70
N ASP A 34 -4.96 3.31 10.76
CA ASP A 34 -4.58 2.49 9.62
C ASP A 34 -5.82 2.19 8.78
N GLY A 35 -5.64 2.11 7.47
CA GLY A 35 -6.70 1.71 6.56
C GLY A 35 -6.14 1.11 5.28
N LEU A 36 -7.01 0.40 4.58
CA LEU A 36 -6.69 -0.28 3.33
C LEU A 36 -6.89 0.67 2.16
N VAL A 37 -5.93 0.75 1.26
CA VAL A 37 -6.08 1.53 0.03
C VAL A 37 -7.01 0.79 -0.92
N VAL A 38 -8.09 1.46 -1.31
CA VAL A 38 -9.08 0.94 -2.27
C VAL A 38 -8.84 1.52 -3.66
N GLY A 39 -8.37 2.76 -3.73
CA GLY A 39 -8.16 3.47 -4.98
C GLY A 39 -7.29 4.71 -4.80
N SER A 40 -6.94 5.33 -5.92
CA SER A 40 -6.26 6.61 -5.95
C SER A 40 -6.66 7.38 -7.20
N HIS A 41 -6.83 8.69 -7.08
CA HIS A 41 -7.20 9.57 -8.19
C HIS A 41 -6.60 10.97 -8.00
N ILE A 42 -6.49 11.72 -9.10
CA ILE A 42 -6.06 13.12 -9.06
C ILE A 42 -7.29 14.02 -8.99
N ASP A 43 -7.32 14.94 -8.02
CA ASP A 43 -8.39 15.94 -7.93
C ASP A 43 -8.21 17.11 -8.92
N TYR A 44 -9.19 18.00 -9.00
CA TYR A 44 -9.15 19.18 -9.88
C TYR A 44 -8.00 20.15 -9.55
N ALA A 45 -7.39 20.04 -8.37
CA ALA A 45 -6.26 20.85 -7.93
C ALA A 45 -4.90 20.15 -8.19
N GLY A 46 -4.90 19.01 -8.89
CA GLY A 46 -3.69 18.26 -9.20
C GLY A 46 -3.11 17.47 -8.02
N ARG A 47 -3.86 17.30 -6.93
CA ARG A 47 -3.42 16.55 -5.76
C ARG A 47 -3.76 15.09 -5.93
N GLN A 48 -2.81 14.23 -5.54
CA GLN A 48 -3.04 12.79 -5.43
C GLN A 48 -3.89 12.50 -4.19
N ILE A 49 -5.13 12.11 -4.43
CA ILE A 49 -6.04 11.59 -3.42
C ILE A 49 -5.92 10.07 -3.41
N VAL A 50 -5.91 9.51 -2.21
CA VAL A 50 -5.92 8.08 -1.94
C VAL A 50 -7.19 7.77 -1.16
N GLU A 51 -7.95 6.81 -1.68
CA GLU A 51 -9.18 6.33 -1.07
C GLU A 51 -8.83 5.19 -0.13
N VAL A 52 -9.10 5.40 1.16
CA VAL A 52 -8.69 4.51 2.24
C VAL A 52 -9.92 4.00 2.98
N GLN A 53 -10.13 2.69 2.97
CA GLN A 53 -11.16 2.07 3.79
C GLN A 53 -10.64 1.91 5.22
N LEU A 54 -11.30 2.58 6.16
CA LEU A 54 -10.96 2.47 7.57
C LEU A 54 -11.52 1.15 8.13
N GLU A 55 -10.66 0.39 8.81
CA GLU A 55 -10.96 -0.97 9.31
C GLU A 55 -12.22 -1.02 10.20
N HIS A 56 -12.50 0.05 10.94
CA HIS A 56 -13.57 0.07 11.95
C HIS A 56 -14.91 0.64 11.46
N SER A 57 -14.92 1.54 10.47
CA SER A 57 -16.18 2.16 10.00
C SER A 57 -16.63 1.65 8.63
N GLY A 58 -15.76 0.97 7.88
CA GLY A 58 -16.06 0.55 6.50
C GLY A 58 -16.24 1.71 5.52
N GLU A 59 -16.12 2.95 6.00
CA GLU A 59 -16.22 4.17 5.21
C GLU A 59 -14.95 4.36 4.38
N ILE A 60 -15.12 4.91 3.18
CA ILE A 60 -14.03 5.31 2.31
C ILE A 60 -13.64 6.73 2.70
N TYR A 61 -12.42 6.87 3.21
CA TYR A 61 -11.82 8.13 3.60
C TYR A 61 -10.85 8.61 2.52
N ASN A 62 -11.07 9.85 2.05
CA ASN A 62 -10.19 10.48 1.08
C ASN A 62 -9.02 11.14 1.81
N ALA A 63 -7.84 10.55 1.66
CA ALA A 63 -6.60 11.04 2.25
C ALA A 63 -5.67 11.57 1.17
N TRP A 64 -4.92 12.61 1.48
CA TRP A 64 -3.89 13.17 0.60
C TRP A 64 -2.71 13.64 1.43
N TYR A 65 -1.57 13.91 0.80
CA TYR A 65 -0.45 14.52 1.52
C TYR A 65 -0.85 15.90 2.09
N PRO A 66 -0.61 16.22 3.38
CA PRO A 66 0.21 15.52 4.38
C PRO A 66 -0.58 14.68 5.40
N THR A 67 -1.87 14.44 5.18
CA THR A 67 -2.70 13.63 6.09
C THR A 67 -2.26 12.17 6.12
N VAL A 68 -1.66 11.67 5.04
CA VAL A 68 -1.01 10.35 5.00
C VAL A 68 0.37 10.45 5.63
N THR A 69 0.58 9.72 6.72
CA THR A 69 1.82 9.78 7.51
C THR A 69 2.73 8.58 7.29
N ARG A 70 2.17 7.46 6.82
CA ARG A 70 2.94 6.25 6.55
C ARG A 70 2.25 5.44 5.48
N VAL A 71 3.03 4.92 4.54
CA VAL A 71 2.60 3.92 3.56
C VAL A 71 3.29 2.60 3.92
N LYS A 72 2.50 1.55 4.18
CA LYS A 72 2.96 0.21 4.48
C LYS A 72 2.49 -0.73 3.37
N ARG A 73 3.42 -1.11 2.49
CA ARG A 73 3.17 -2.14 1.47
C ARG A 73 3.10 -3.50 2.15
N THR A 74 1.94 -4.14 2.09
CA THR A 74 1.80 -5.53 2.55
C THR A 74 2.23 -6.44 1.41
N ILE A 75 3.52 -6.77 1.36
CA ILE A 75 4.05 -7.76 0.42
C ILE A 75 3.67 -9.14 0.96
N SER A 76 2.59 -9.70 0.44
CA SER A 76 2.25 -11.10 0.67
C SER A 76 3.20 -11.97 -0.14
N TYR A 77 4.22 -12.56 0.51
CA TYR A 77 5.02 -13.61 -0.12
C TYR A 77 4.12 -14.83 -0.31
N ALA A 78 3.54 -15.00 -1.49
CA ALA A 78 2.99 -16.30 -1.86
C ALA A 78 4.16 -17.30 -1.86
N PRO A 79 4.10 -18.42 -1.09
CA PRO A 79 5.13 -19.44 -1.16
C PRO A 79 5.15 -19.95 -2.60
N ASN A 80 6.28 -19.78 -3.27
CA ASN A 80 6.50 -20.19 -4.65
C ASN A 80 6.10 -21.68 -4.82
N ILE A 81 4.91 -21.94 -5.39
CA ILE A 81 4.32 -23.27 -5.58
C ILE A 81 5.12 -24.08 -6.63
N HIS A 82 6.12 -23.49 -7.28
CA HIS A 82 6.90 -24.13 -8.34
C HIS A 82 8.10 -24.96 -7.84
N LYS A 83 8.03 -25.60 -6.66
CA LYS A 83 8.96 -26.70 -6.35
C LYS A 83 8.46 -28.01 -6.96
N GLN A 84 8.45 -28.08 -8.29
CA GLN A 84 8.21 -29.34 -9.01
C GLN A 84 9.44 -30.24 -8.85
N ARG A 85 9.35 -31.27 -8.01
CA ARG A 85 10.36 -32.33 -7.93
C ARG A 85 10.17 -33.26 -9.13
N THR A 86 11.04 -33.16 -10.12
CA THR A 86 11.10 -34.18 -11.18
C THR A 86 11.73 -35.44 -10.61
N ILE A 87 10.97 -36.52 -10.49
CA ILE A 87 11.49 -37.84 -10.13
C ILE A 87 11.81 -38.57 -11.43
N GLN A 88 13.10 -38.79 -11.71
CA GLN A 88 13.51 -39.69 -12.78
C GLN A 88 13.44 -41.13 -12.26
N ARG A 89 12.69 -41.98 -12.96
CA ARG A 89 12.54 -43.40 -12.63
C ARG A 89 13.13 -44.20 -13.80
N THR A 90 14.31 -44.79 -13.60
CA THR A 90 14.93 -45.66 -14.60
C THR A 90 14.42 -47.08 -14.39
N ILE A 91 13.77 -47.64 -15.42
CA ILE A 91 13.26 -49.02 -15.42
C ILE A 91 14.29 -49.87 -16.15
N TYR A 92 14.88 -50.85 -15.45
CA TYR A 92 15.65 -51.92 -16.05
C TYR A 92 14.72 -53.12 -16.17
N TRP A 93 14.44 -53.48 -17.42
CA TRP A 93 13.89 -54.78 -17.80
C TRP A 93 15.04 -55.76 -18.00
#